data_AF-A0A1H3MT70-F1
#
_entry.id   AF-A0A1H3MT70-F1
#
_cell.length_a   1.000
_cell.length_b   1.000
_cell.length_c   1.000
_cell.angle_alpha   90.00
_cell.angle_beta   90.00
_cell.angle_gamma   90.00
#
_symmetry.space_group_name_H-M   'P 1'
#
loop_
_entity.id
_entity.type
_entity.pdbx_description
1 polymer ?
#
loop_
_entity_poly.entity_id
_entity_poly.type
_entity_poly.pdbx_seq_one_letter_code
_entity_poly.pdbx_strand_id
1 'polypeptide(L)'
;MLNVQDPSNTRAAHSQGLTGAGITVGIVDTDFDVSDPQLAGRISKTVYSVGGANGNMHGTEVAEVLAGNTLGVAPGAFLQAAAAGTTGNGLLLNNQMYQDLFAKGVRIFNQSNGVSSTGASVGLALSLHALYQPYVAQQSLFIWSTGNDGAAQPTLNASLPSLFSDLQSGWLAVTAVNAVGGSNGYAVSDTVP
;
A
#
# COMPACT_ATOMS: atom_id res chain seq x y z
N MET A 1 4.88 4.78 26.71
CA MET A 1 5.20 3.47 26.09
C MET A 1 4.15 3.21 25.01
N LEU A 2 4.55 2.67 23.87
CA LEU A 2 3.62 2.17 22.84
C LEU A 2 2.71 1.11 23.48
N ASN A 3 1.40 1.20 23.21
CA ASN A 3 0.47 0.15 23.61
C ASN A 3 0.67 -1.04 22.67
N VAL A 4 1.35 -2.09 23.12
CA VAL A 4 1.64 -3.26 22.27
C VAL A 4 0.39 -3.96 21.74
N GLN A 5 -0.76 -3.79 22.41
CA GLN A 5 -2.04 -4.33 21.95
C GLN A 5 -2.79 -3.40 20.99
N ASP A 6 -2.31 -2.17 20.81
CA ASP A 6 -2.87 -1.17 19.89
C ASP A 6 -1.78 -0.15 19.51
N PRO A 7 -0.77 -0.58 18.75
CA PRO A 7 0.41 0.25 18.46
C PRO A 7 0.08 1.47 17.61
N SER A 8 -1.04 1.43 16.88
CA SER A 8 -1.53 2.51 16.02
C SER A 8 -2.65 3.34 16.67
N ASN A 9 -2.98 3.09 17.94
CA ASN A 9 -4.03 3.78 18.69
C ASN A 9 -5.41 3.80 17.99
N THR A 10 -5.76 2.71 17.31
CA THR A 10 -6.99 2.57 16.53
C THR A 10 -8.22 2.57 17.42
N ARG A 11 -8.15 2.00 18.63
CA ARG A 11 -9.30 1.96 19.56
C ARG A 11 -9.76 3.36 19.95
N ALA A 12 -8.82 4.26 20.21
CA ALA A 12 -9.16 5.64 20.54
C ALA A 12 -9.83 6.36 19.36
N ALA A 13 -9.35 6.15 18.13
CA ALA A 13 -9.97 6.70 16.93
C ALA A 13 -11.38 6.12 16.70
N HIS A 14 -11.54 4.80 16.79
CA HIS A 14 -12.83 4.12 16.60
C HIS A 14 -13.85 4.53 17.66
N SER A 15 -13.43 4.76 18.91
CA SER A 15 -14.32 5.26 19.97
C SER A 15 -14.91 6.65 19.68
N GLN A 16 -14.27 7.41 18.78
CA GLN A 16 -14.74 8.69 18.28
C GLN A 16 -15.50 8.57 16.95
N GLY A 17 -15.78 7.35 16.47
CA GLY A 17 -16.44 7.09 15.19
C GLY A 17 -15.52 7.23 13.97
N LEU A 18 -14.21 7.39 14.15
CA LEU A 18 -13.25 7.53 13.06
C LEU A 18 -12.86 6.15 12.52
N THR A 19 -13.69 5.59 11.65
CA THR A 19 -13.50 4.24 11.08
C THR A 19 -13.06 4.24 9.62
N GLY A 20 -12.94 5.42 8.98
CA GLY A 20 -12.74 5.53 7.53
C GLY A 20 -14.04 5.42 6.72
N ALA A 21 -15.21 5.44 7.37
CA ALA A 21 -16.50 5.46 6.68
C ALA A 21 -16.57 6.60 5.64
N GLY A 22 -17.02 6.26 4.42
CA GLY A 22 -17.09 7.20 3.30
C GLY A 22 -15.76 7.45 2.58
N ILE A 23 -14.67 6.84 3.02
CA ILE A 23 -13.37 6.93 2.35
C ILE A 23 -13.14 5.68 1.50
N THR A 24 -12.64 5.90 0.28
CA THR A 24 -12.20 4.85 -0.63
C THR A 24 -10.69 4.83 -0.73
N VAL A 25 -10.08 3.67 -0.50
CA VAL A 25 -8.63 3.44 -0.64
C VAL A 25 -8.37 2.48 -1.79
N GLY A 26 -7.43 2.83 -2.66
CA GLY A 26 -6.93 1.93 -3.70
C GLY A 26 -5.81 1.07 -3.15
N ILE A 27 -5.81 -0.23 -3.46
CA ILE A 27 -4.70 -1.13 -3.13
C ILE A 27 -4.21 -1.77 -4.42
N VAL A 28 -2.93 -1.64 -4.74
CA VAL A 28 -2.31 -2.37 -5.85
C VAL A 28 -1.41 -3.45 -5.28
N ASP A 29 -1.75 -4.71 -5.55
CA ASP A 29 -1.03 -5.86 -5.00
C ASP A 29 -1.19 -7.10 -5.89
N THR A 30 -0.74 -8.28 -5.43
CA THR A 30 -0.72 -9.52 -6.20
C THR A 30 -2.11 -9.99 -6.61
N ASP A 31 -2.95 -10.35 -5.64
CA ASP A 31 -4.33 -10.79 -5.81
C ASP A 31 -5.11 -10.56 -4.50
N PHE A 32 -6.44 -10.64 -4.60
CA PHE A 32 -7.37 -10.36 -3.51
C PHE A 32 -8.53 -11.36 -3.51
N ASP A 33 -8.91 -11.82 -2.33
CA ASP A 33 -10.15 -12.55 -2.09
C ASP A 33 -11.26 -11.55 -1.73
N VAL A 34 -12.15 -11.27 -2.69
CA VAL A 34 -13.30 -10.38 -2.46
C VAL A 34 -14.44 -11.06 -1.70
N SER A 35 -14.33 -12.38 -1.45
CA SER A 35 -15.29 -13.15 -0.66
C SER A 35 -14.89 -13.23 0.82
N ASP A 36 -13.75 -12.64 1.20
CA ASP A 36 -13.28 -12.59 2.57
C ASP A 36 -14.33 -11.94 3.51
N PRO A 37 -14.81 -12.66 4.55
CA PRO A 37 -15.76 -12.11 5.52
C PRO A 37 -15.29 -10.85 6.25
N GLN A 38 -13.98 -10.63 6.40
CA GLN A 38 -13.42 -9.41 6.99
C GLN A 38 -13.68 -8.18 6.12
N LEU A 39 -13.94 -8.36 4.82
CA LEU A 39 -14.07 -7.30 3.81
C LEU A 39 -15.43 -7.31 3.10
N ALA A 40 -16.37 -8.14 3.55
CA ALA A 40 -17.66 -8.37 2.89
C ALA A 40 -18.39 -7.07 2.54
N GLY A 41 -18.67 -6.88 1.24
CA GLY A 41 -19.35 -5.69 0.71
C GLY A 41 -18.52 -4.40 0.68
N ARG A 42 -17.25 -4.45 1.09
CA ARG A 42 -16.36 -3.27 1.20
C ARG A 42 -15.09 -3.39 0.35
N ILE A 43 -15.00 -4.37 -0.53
CA ILE A 43 -13.90 -4.51 -1.50
C ILE A 43 -14.43 -4.83 -2.89
N SER A 44 -13.83 -4.24 -3.92
CA SER A 44 -13.98 -4.65 -5.30
C SER A 44 -12.62 -4.85 -5.96
N LYS A 45 -12.51 -5.84 -6.83
CA LYS A 45 -11.26 -6.20 -7.54
C LYS A 45 -11.35 -5.90 -9.03
N THR A 46 -10.29 -5.38 -9.61
CA THR A 46 -10.08 -5.29 -11.07
C THR A 46 -8.74 -5.93 -11.43
N VAL A 47 -8.72 -6.71 -12.52
CA VAL A 47 -7.53 -7.41 -13.03
C VAL A 47 -7.06 -6.70 -14.30
N TYR A 48 -5.80 -6.25 -14.35
CA TYR A 48 -5.31 -5.34 -15.40
C TYR A 48 -4.37 -5.98 -16.43
N SER A 49 -4.04 -7.27 -16.29
CA SER A 49 -3.19 -8.00 -17.24
C SER A 49 -3.72 -9.41 -17.44
N VAL A 50 -3.43 -10.00 -18.59
CA VAL A 50 -3.65 -11.43 -18.82
C VAL A 50 -2.72 -12.19 -17.86
N GLY A 51 -3.29 -13.01 -16.98
CA GLY A 51 -2.54 -13.62 -15.87
C GLY A 51 -2.31 -12.69 -14.67
N GLY A 52 -2.91 -11.50 -14.66
CA GLY A 52 -3.12 -10.72 -13.44
C GLY A 52 -4.02 -11.50 -12.46
N ALA A 53 -3.94 -11.19 -11.16
CA ALA A 53 -4.55 -12.02 -10.11
C ALA A 53 -3.99 -13.45 -10.12
N ASN A 54 -2.77 -13.59 -9.61
CA ASN A 54 -1.99 -14.81 -9.69
C ASN A 54 -2.26 -15.83 -8.57
N GLY A 55 -3.34 -15.63 -7.79
CA GLY A 55 -3.68 -16.45 -6.63
C GLY A 55 -2.80 -16.26 -5.40
N ASN A 56 -1.78 -15.40 -5.45
CA ASN A 56 -1.03 -15.01 -4.26
C ASN A 56 -1.85 -13.99 -3.45
N MET A 57 -2.24 -14.36 -2.24
CA MET A 57 -3.18 -13.60 -1.41
C MET A 57 -2.55 -12.51 -0.53
N HIS A 58 -1.29 -12.13 -0.79
CA HIS A 58 -0.65 -11.00 -0.10
C HIS A 58 -1.50 -9.72 -0.14
N GLY A 59 -2.18 -9.44 -1.26
CA GLY A 59 -3.12 -8.31 -1.35
C GLY A 59 -4.32 -8.41 -0.40
N THR A 60 -4.85 -9.62 -0.16
CA THR A 60 -5.90 -9.85 0.84
C THR A 60 -5.39 -9.53 2.25
N GLU A 61 -4.21 -10.01 2.62
CA GLU A 61 -3.60 -9.75 3.94
C GLU A 61 -3.42 -8.24 4.18
N VAL A 62 -2.93 -7.52 3.16
CA VAL A 62 -2.82 -6.05 3.18
C VAL A 62 -4.19 -5.38 3.35
N ALA A 63 -5.21 -5.88 2.64
CA ALA A 63 -6.57 -5.36 2.73
C ALA A 63 -7.20 -5.59 4.12
N GLU A 64 -6.94 -6.73 4.76
CA GLU A 64 -7.41 -7.04 6.11
C GLU A 64 -6.76 -6.14 7.17
N VAL A 65 -5.44 -5.93 7.09
CA VAL A 65 -4.75 -4.99 8.00
C VAL A 65 -5.31 -3.57 7.85
N LEU A 66 -5.63 -3.16 6.63
CA LEU A 66 -6.17 -1.84 6.36
C LEU A 66 -7.62 -1.70 6.83
N ALA A 67 -8.51 -2.59 6.43
CA ALA A 67 -9.95 -2.41 6.59
C ALA A 67 -10.72 -3.67 7.02
N GLY A 68 -10.06 -4.69 7.55
CA GLY A 68 -10.73 -5.86 8.12
C GLY A 68 -11.66 -5.47 9.28
N ASN A 69 -12.84 -6.11 9.35
CA ASN A 69 -13.87 -5.81 10.35
C ASN A 69 -13.38 -5.97 11.81
N THR A 70 -12.44 -6.88 12.05
CA THR A 70 -12.03 -7.25 13.43
C THR A 70 -10.85 -6.42 13.93
N LEU A 71 -9.78 -6.30 13.12
CA LEU A 71 -8.50 -5.71 13.53
C LEU A 71 -8.00 -4.62 12.57
N GLY A 72 -8.77 -4.28 11.53
CA GLY A 72 -8.37 -3.28 10.55
C GLY A 72 -8.23 -1.89 11.14
N VAL A 73 -7.31 -1.10 10.60
CA VAL A 73 -7.10 0.30 11.00
C VAL A 73 -8.34 1.16 10.69
N ALA A 74 -8.93 0.96 9.51
CA ALA A 74 -10.07 1.72 9.00
C ALA A 74 -11.19 0.76 8.54
N PRO A 75 -11.90 0.10 9.47
CA PRO A 75 -12.89 -0.94 9.15
C PRO A 75 -14.14 -0.41 8.42
N GLY A 76 -14.33 0.91 8.32
CA GLY A 76 -15.41 1.54 7.56
C GLY A 76 -15.03 1.91 6.12
N ALA A 77 -13.76 1.80 5.74
CA ALA A 77 -13.30 2.17 4.40
C ALA A 77 -13.79 1.18 3.33
N PHE A 78 -13.98 1.70 2.11
CA PHE A 78 -14.18 0.90 0.91
C PHE A 78 -12.85 0.72 0.16
N LEU A 79 -12.61 -0.48 -0.37
CA LEU A 79 -11.36 -0.84 -1.05
C LEU A 79 -11.58 -1.05 -2.54
N GLN A 80 -10.80 -0.32 -3.34
CA GLN A 80 -10.68 -0.55 -4.78
C GLN A 80 -9.36 -1.28 -5.05
N ALA A 81 -9.43 -2.60 -5.18
CA ALA A 81 -8.27 -3.45 -5.36
C ALA A 81 -7.91 -3.60 -6.85
N ALA A 82 -6.65 -3.36 -7.16
CA ALA A 82 -6.05 -3.60 -8.46
C ALA A 82 -5.11 -4.80 -8.36
N ALA A 83 -5.55 -5.94 -8.89
CA ALA A 83 -4.75 -7.15 -8.94
C ALA A 83 -3.73 -7.07 -10.08
N ALA A 84 -2.47 -6.96 -9.70
CA ALA A 84 -1.31 -6.73 -10.56
C ALA A 84 -0.32 -7.90 -10.55
N GLY A 85 -0.60 -8.97 -9.80
CA GLY A 85 0.29 -10.12 -9.63
C GLY A 85 0.59 -10.84 -10.94
N THR A 86 1.83 -11.29 -11.08
CA THR A 86 2.32 -12.08 -12.22
C THR A 86 2.77 -13.45 -11.73
N THR A 87 4.07 -13.73 -11.62
CA THR A 87 4.58 -14.99 -11.05
C THR A 87 5.14 -14.75 -9.65
N GLY A 88 4.74 -15.57 -8.67
CA GLY A 88 5.17 -15.44 -7.28
C GLY A 88 4.78 -14.09 -6.69
N ASN A 89 5.78 -13.31 -6.26
CA ASN A 89 5.61 -11.96 -5.70
C ASN A 89 5.78 -10.84 -6.74
N GLY A 90 5.92 -11.18 -8.03
CA GLY A 90 6.11 -10.19 -9.09
C GLY A 90 4.81 -9.44 -9.41
N LEU A 91 4.89 -8.13 -9.61
CA LEU A 91 3.77 -7.29 -10.04
C LEU A 91 4.07 -6.62 -11.39
N LEU A 92 3.04 -6.44 -12.20
CA LEU A 92 3.08 -5.62 -13.42
C LEU A 92 2.22 -4.38 -13.25
N LEU A 93 2.88 -3.25 -12.99
CA LEU A 93 2.22 -1.95 -12.88
C LEU A 93 2.03 -1.34 -14.27
N ASN A 94 0.88 -0.70 -14.49
CA ASN A 94 0.63 0.05 -15.72
C ASN A 94 -0.21 1.30 -15.44
N ASN A 95 -0.24 2.20 -16.42
CA ASN A 95 -0.93 3.48 -16.31
C ASN A 95 -2.46 3.34 -16.20
N GLN A 96 -3.04 2.38 -16.93
CA GLN A 96 -4.49 2.16 -16.94
C GLN A 96 -5.05 1.84 -15.55
N MET A 97 -4.26 1.14 -14.74
CA MET A 97 -4.59 0.81 -13.35
C MET A 97 -4.84 2.06 -12.50
N TYR A 98 -3.90 2.99 -12.46
CA TYR A 98 -4.05 4.21 -11.67
C TYR A 98 -5.09 5.15 -12.27
N GLN A 99 -5.23 5.17 -13.60
CA GLN A 99 -6.29 5.93 -14.27
C GLN A 99 -7.68 5.45 -13.84
N ASP A 100 -7.91 4.13 -13.83
CA ASP A 100 -9.20 3.56 -13.45
C ASP A 100 -9.48 3.71 -11.95
N LEU A 101 -8.50 3.44 -11.08
CA LEU A 101 -8.62 3.70 -9.64
C LEU A 101 -8.97 5.17 -9.37
N PHE A 102 -8.26 6.11 -9.99
CA PHE A 102 -8.52 7.54 -9.82
C PHE A 102 -9.90 7.95 -10.35
N ALA A 103 -10.33 7.39 -11.48
CA ALA A 103 -11.66 7.60 -12.05
C ALA A 103 -12.78 7.05 -11.14
N LYS A 104 -12.50 5.96 -10.41
CA LYS A 104 -13.37 5.41 -9.34
C LYS A 104 -13.34 6.24 -8.04
N GLY A 105 -12.69 7.40 -8.05
CA GLY A 105 -12.65 8.32 -6.91
C GLY A 105 -11.55 8.02 -5.89
N VAL A 106 -10.65 7.06 -6.15
CA VAL A 106 -9.51 6.81 -5.28
C VAL A 106 -8.60 8.03 -5.24
N ARG A 107 -8.21 8.46 -4.03
CA ARG A 107 -7.18 9.48 -3.79
C ARG A 107 -6.08 9.01 -2.84
N ILE A 108 -6.27 7.88 -2.17
CA ILE A 108 -5.27 7.26 -1.29
C ILE A 108 -4.92 5.90 -1.89
N PHE A 109 -3.64 5.67 -2.18
CA PHE A 109 -3.14 4.48 -2.84
C PHE A 109 -2.15 3.77 -1.91
N ASN A 110 -2.48 2.57 -1.45
CA ASN A 110 -1.60 1.73 -0.65
C ASN A 110 -0.86 0.72 -1.54
N GLN A 111 0.46 0.66 -1.38
CA GLN A 111 1.37 -0.13 -2.19
C GLN A 111 2.34 -0.89 -1.28
N SER A 112 2.03 -2.15 -0.98
CA SER A 112 2.89 -3.02 -0.16
C SER A 112 3.91 -3.79 -1.00
N ASN A 113 4.49 -3.12 -1.99
CA ASN A 113 5.45 -3.67 -2.95
C ASN A 113 6.48 -2.60 -3.32
N GLY A 114 7.54 -2.99 -4.01
CA GLY A 114 8.52 -2.03 -4.52
C GLY A 114 9.63 -2.70 -5.32
N VAL A 115 10.35 -1.88 -6.08
CA VAL A 115 11.54 -2.29 -6.82
C VAL A 115 12.78 -1.90 -6.02
N SER A 116 13.79 -2.78 -5.97
CA SER A 116 15.07 -2.43 -5.35
C SER A 116 15.67 -1.16 -5.97
N SER A 117 16.19 -0.27 -5.13
CA SER A 117 16.94 0.90 -5.58
C SER A 117 18.33 0.54 -6.10
N THR A 118 18.86 -0.63 -5.72
CA THR A 118 20.16 -1.12 -6.17
C THR A 118 20.11 -1.51 -7.65
N GLY A 119 20.90 -0.84 -8.48
CA GLY A 119 20.97 -1.10 -9.92
C GLY A 119 19.78 -0.56 -10.72
N ALA A 120 18.87 0.20 -10.09
CA ALA A 120 17.79 0.87 -10.80
C ALA A 120 18.34 1.91 -11.79
N SER A 121 17.79 1.92 -13.00
CA SER A 121 18.18 2.91 -14.02
C SER A 121 17.49 4.24 -13.81
N VAL A 122 18.12 5.32 -14.26
CA VAL A 122 17.49 6.66 -14.31
C VAL A 122 16.20 6.63 -15.14
N GLY A 123 16.17 5.85 -16.23
CA GLY A 123 14.99 5.68 -17.08
C GLY A 123 13.80 5.05 -16.35
N LEU A 124 14.05 4.08 -15.46
CA LEU A 124 13.00 3.51 -14.61
C LEU A 124 12.47 4.55 -13.62
N ALA A 125 13.35 5.30 -12.95
CA ALA A 125 12.95 6.35 -12.01
C ALA A 125 12.09 7.43 -12.69
N LEU A 126 12.48 7.88 -13.89
CA LEU A 126 11.70 8.83 -14.70
C LEU A 126 10.34 8.27 -15.12
N SER A 127 10.29 6.98 -15.48
CA SER A 127 9.06 6.32 -15.89
C SER A 127 8.07 6.20 -14.72
N LEU A 128 8.56 5.88 -13.51
CA LEU A 128 7.74 5.87 -12.30
C LEU A 128 7.30 7.29 -11.91
N HIS A 129 8.18 8.30 -12.00
CA HIS A 129 7.77 9.69 -11.79
C HIS A 129 6.65 10.11 -12.72
N ALA A 130 6.79 9.86 -14.03
CA ALA A 130 5.77 10.16 -15.03
C ALA A 130 4.43 9.43 -14.77
N LEU A 131 4.49 8.21 -14.22
CA LEU A 131 3.31 7.44 -13.84
C LEU A 131 2.54 8.09 -12.69
N TYR A 132 3.23 8.63 -11.67
CA TYR A 132 2.59 9.07 -10.43
C TYR A 132 2.36 10.57 -10.31
N GLN A 133 3.23 11.38 -10.92
CA GLN A 133 3.22 12.84 -10.80
C GLN A 133 1.86 13.48 -11.12
N PRO A 134 1.13 13.06 -12.17
CA PRO A 134 -0.17 13.66 -12.49
C PRO A 134 -1.23 13.48 -11.39
N TYR A 135 -1.15 12.40 -10.61
CA TYR A 135 -2.08 12.11 -9.51
C TYR A 135 -1.70 12.88 -8.25
N VAL A 136 -0.40 12.98 -7.94
CA VAL A 136 0.10 13.80 -6.82
C VAL A 136 -0.25 15.27 -7.04
N ALA A 137 -0.10 15.79 -8.26
CA ALA A 137 -0.53 17.14 -8.62
C ALA A 137 -2.04 17.37 -8.42
N GLN A 138 -2.83 16.30 -8.41
CA GLN A 138 -4.27 16.29 -8.11
C GLN A 138 -4.57 15.83 -6.68
N GLN A 139 -3.64 16.07 -5.76
CA GLN A 139 -3.76 15.81 -4.32
C GLN A 139 -4.00 14.34 -3.95
N SER A 140 -3.53 13.41 -4.79
CA SER A 140 -3.48 12.01 -4.41
C SER A 140 -2.31 11.72 -3.47
N LEU A 141 -2.51 10.77 -2.57
CA LEU A 141 -1.54 10.26 -1.62
C LEU A 141 -1.13 8.83 -1.99
N PHE A 142 0.15 8.61 -2.21
CA PHE A 142 0.74 7.29 -2.42
C PHE A 142 1.52 6.86 -1.19
N ILE A 143 1.21 5.66 -0.69
CA ILE A 143 1.80 5.06 0.50
C ILE A 143 2.57 3.84 0.06
N TRP A 144 3.87 3.82 0.33
CA TRP A 144 4.79 2.80 -0.13
C TRP A 144 5.52 2.14 1.03
N SER A 145 5.62 0.81 1.02
CA SER A 145 6.52 0.10 1.91
C SER A 145 7.99 0.39 1.55
N THR A 146 8.84 0.49 2.56
CA THR A 146 10.28 0.76 2.35
C THR A 146 11.07 -0.46 1.90
N GLY A 147 10.45 -1.65 1.83
CA GLY A 147 11.09 -2.94 1.52
C GLY A 147 11.44 -3.76 2.77
N ASN A 148 11.80 -5.03 2.54
CA ASN A 148 12.11 -6.03 3.57
C ASN A 148 13.50 -6.69 3.42
N ASP A 149 14.41 -6.08 2.64
CA ASP A 149 15.75 -6.61 2.33
C ASP A 149 16.85 -6.25 3.36
N GLY A 150 16.50 -5.53 4.43
CA GLY A 150 17.43 -4.98 5.42
C GLY A 150 18.31 -3.85 4.90
N ALA A 151 17.96 -3.27 3.75
CA ALA A 151 18.72 -2.21 3.12
C ALA A 151 18.68 -0.91 3.94
N ALA A 152 19.78 -0.17 3.93
CA ALA A 152 19.89 1.14 4.59
C ALA A 152 19.07 2.24 3.89
N GLN A 153 18.71 2.02 2.62
CA GLN A 153 17.88 2.92 1.82
C GLN A 153 16.60 2.18 1.42
N PRO A 154 15.46 2.87 1.32
CA PRO A 154 14.23 2.22 0.94
C PRO A 154 14.24 1.79 -0.54
N THR A 155 13.21 1.04 -0.94
CA THR A 155 12.94 0.71 -2.35
C THR A 155 12.90 1.98 -3.22
N LEU A 156 13.11 1.82 -4.53
CA LEU A 156 13.06 2.92 -5.49
C LEU A 156 11.73 3.68 -5.40
N ASN A 157 10.61 2.96 -5.35
CA ASN A 157 9.27 3.54 -5.29
C ASN A 157 9.09 4.43 -4.05
N ALA A 158 9.51 3.96 -2.87
CA ALA A 158 9.41 4.71 -1.62
C ALA A 158 10.38 5.91 -1.59
N SER A 159 11.51 5.84 -2.29
CA SER A 159 12.51 6.92 -2.37
C SER A 159 12.28 7.95 -3.47
N LEU A 160 11.29 7.79 -4.36
CA LEU A 160 11.09 8.71 -5.50
C LEU A 160 11.08 10.21 -5.11
N PRO A 161 10.50 10.65 -3.98
CA PRO A 161 10.52 12.06 -3.59
C PRO A 161 11.91 12.65 -3.28
N SER A 162 12.93 11.79 -3.06
CA SER A 162 14.33 12.21 -2.94
C SER A 162 14.97 12.57 -4.29
N LEU A 163 14.42 12.03 -5.38
CA LEU A 163 14.83 12.30 -6.75
C LEU A 163 13.95 13.37 -7.42
N PHE A 164 12.67 13.43 -7.04
CA PHE A 164 11.64 14.28 -7.62
C PHE A 164 10.84 14.97 -6.51
N SER A 165 11.25 16.19 -6.15
CA SER A 165 10.68 16.91 -4.99
C SER A 165 9.20 17.24 -5.13
N ASP A 166 8.67 17.30 -6.36
CA ASP A 166 7.25 17.54 -6.63
C ASP A 166 6.34 16.39 -6.18
N LEU A 167 6.89 15.20 -5.90
CA LEU A 167 6.13 14.10 -5.31
C LEU A 167 5.93 14.24 -3.79
N GLN A 168 6.72 15.06 -3.10
CA GLN A 168 6.75 15.11 -1.63
C GLN A 168 5.39 15.42 -0.98
N SER A 169 4.54 16.21 -1.64
CA SER A 169 3.21 16.57 -1.12
C SER A 169 2.18 15.44 -1.13
N GLY A 170 2.47 14.33 -1.82
CA GLY A 170 1.55 13.20 -2.00
C GLY A 170 2.22 11.85 -1.78
N TRP A 171 3.26 11.78 -0.94
CA TRP A 171 4.04 10.56 -0.74
C TRP A 171 4.26 10.23 0.72
N LEU A 172 4.10 8.97 1.09
CA LEU A 172 4.53 8.42 2.38
C LEU A 172 5.35 7.15 2.15
N ALA A 173 6.57 7.15 2.68
CA ALA A 173 7.40 5.95 2.78
C ALA A 173 7.22 5.36 4.19
N VAL A 174 6.81 4.09 4.28
CA VAL A 174 6.44 3.43 5.53
C VAL A 174 7.42 2.29 5.82
N THR A 175 8.11 2.39 6.96
CA THR A 175 9.01 1.35 7.47
C THR A 175 8.36 0.63 8.64
N ALA A 176 8.61 -0.68 8.76
CA ALA A 176 8.07 -1.46 9.87
C ALA A 176 8.82 -1.12 11.16
N VAL A 177 8.15 -1.22 12.31
CA VAL A 177 8.74 -1.10 13.64
C VAL A 177 8.20 -2.24 14.50
N ASN A 178 9.02 -2.80 15.39
CA ASN A 178 8.54 -3.79 16.35
C ASN A 178 7.87 -3.08 17.53
N ALA A 179 6.58 -3.36 17.77
CA ALA A 179 5.82 -2.75 18.85
C ALA A 179 6.32 -3.17 20.25
N VAL A 180 6.91 -4.36 20.38
CA VAL A 180 7.50 -4.89 21.62
C VAL A 180 8.96 -4.44 21.72
N GLY A 181 9.16 -3.25 22.28
CA GLY A 181 10.51 -2.77 22.63
C GLY A 181 11.37 -2.30 21.45
N GLY A 182 10.83 -2.26 20.23
CA GLY A 182 11.52 -1.66 19.08
C GLY A 182 11.57 -0.14 19.21
N SER A 183 12.77 0.43 19.29
CA SER A 183 12.99 1.88 19.20
C SER A 183 13.26 2.35 17.77
N ASN A 184 13.48 1.42 16.84
CA ASN A 184 13.98 1.67 15.50
C ASN A 184 13.09 1.02 14.44
N GLY A 185 13.06 1.62 13.24
CA GLY A 185 12.46 1.02 12.05
C GLY A 185 13.36 -0.07 11.46
N TYR A 186 12.73 -1.15 11.00
CA TYR A 186 13.36 -2.31 10.39
C TYR A 186 12.77 -2.50 9.00
N ALA A 187 13.61 -2.38 7.98
CA ALA A 187 13.29 -2.82 6.63
C ALA A 187 13.62 -4.31 6.46
N VAL A 188 13.39 -5.15 7.47
CA VAL A 188 13.50 -6.62 7.39
C VAL A 188 12.16 -7.23 7.77
N SER A 189 11.85 -8.41 7.23
CA SER A 189 10.77 -9.23 7.79
C SER A 189 11.07 -9.48 9.27
N ASP A 190 10.14 -9.12 10.15
CA ASP A 190 10.29 -9.45 11.57
C ASP A 190 10.22 -10.98 11.72
N THR A 191 11.31 -11.57 12.21
CA THR A 191 11.42 -13.01 12.46
C THR A 191 11.37 -13.33 13.95
N VAL A 192 11.20 -12.32 14.80
CA VAL A 192 11.08 -12.48 16.25
C VAL A 192 9.59 -12.71 16.59
N PRO A 193 9.22 -13.90 17.10
CA PRO A 193 7.84 -14.23 17.45
C PRO A 193 7.25 -13.38 18.58
#